data_AF-A0A2I0JY07-F1
#
_entry.id   AF-A0A2I0JY07-F1
#
_cell.length_a   1.000
_cell.length_b   1.000
_cell.length_c   1.000
_cell.angle_alpha   90.00
_cell.angle_beta   90.00
_cell.angle_gamma   90.00
#
_symmetry.space_group_name_H-M   'P 1'
#
loop_
_entity.id
_entity.type
_entity.pdbx_description
1 polymer ?
#
loop_
_entity_poly.entity_id
_entity_poly.type
_entity_poly.pdbx_seq_one_letter_code
_entity_poly.pdbx_strand_id
1 'polypeptide(L)'
;MYLNKAVALRINADLCAFYRCSMIAYQDTLYVHSLCQFIVSCYIAGTIDFIFGNAAAVLQACDIHPRRPNPSQRNMITAQGRDDPNQNTVVMQTTINDIVNPAGWYPWDGNFALDTLYYAEYANTGAGADTSNRVNWKGYRVITASEAQQFTFSQFIAGDSWLPSTGFPYTLGL
;
A
#
# COMPACT_ATOMS: atom_id res chain seq x y z
N MET A 1 -5.42 -15.32 16.94
CA MET A 1 -6.43 -14.80 16.00
C MET A 1 -7.25 -13.75 16.75
N TYR A 2 -6.99 -12.45 16.56
CA TYR A 2 -7.68 -11.39 17.30
C TYR A 2 -9.03 -11.07 16.63
N LEU A 3 -10.10 -11.12 17.41
CA LEU A 3 -11.50 -11.21 16.98
C LEU A 3 -12.14 -9.82 16.76
N ASN A 4 -11.50 -8.89 16.03
CA ASN A 4 -11.96 -7.49 15.92
C ASN A 4 -11.76 -6.85 14.52
N LYS A 5 -11.89 -7.62 13.44
CA LYS A 5 -11.81 -7.08 12.06
C LYS A 5 -13.12 -6.37 11.70
N ALA A 6 -13.03 -5.17 11.12
CA ALA A 6 -14.20 -4.39 10.69
C ALA A 6 -13.88 -3.62 9.41
N VAL A 7 -14.16 -4.27 8.27
CA VAL A 7 -13.90 -3.72 6.94
C VAL A 7 -14.89 -2.60 6.61
N ALA A 8 -14.39 -1.43 6.23
CA ALA A 8 -15.21 -0.32 5.74
C ALA A 8 -15.58 -0.50 4.26
N LEU A 9 -14.61 -0.95 3.45
CA LEU A 9 -14.79 -1.19 2.01
C LEU A 9 -14.03 -2.44 1.59
N ARG A 10 -14.73 -3.37 0.94
CA ARG A 10 -14.14 -4.52 0.22
C ARG A 10 -14.40 -4.38 -1.27
N ILE A 11 -13.34 -4.45 -2.07
CA ILE A 11 -13.41 -4.28 -3.53
C ILE A 11 -13.06 -5.62 -4.19
N ASN A 12 -14.02 -6.19 -4.91
CA ASN A 12 -13.87 -7.40 -5.73
C ASN A 12 -14.40 -7.16 -7.16
N ALA A 13 -14.17 -5.94 -7.66
CA ALA A 13 -14.56 -5.51 -9.01
C ALA A 13 -13.29 -5.19 -9.80
N ASP A 14 -13.30 -5.52 -11.09
CA ASP A 14 -12.22 -5.17 -12.01
C ASP A 14 -12.41 -3.77 -12.58
N LEU A 15 -11.31 -3.12 -12.95
CA LEU A 15 -11.27 -1.78 -13.55
C LEU A 15 -12.11 -0.77 -12.75
N CYS A 16 -11.98 -0.84 -11.42
CA CYS A 16 -12.75 -0.04 -10.49
C CYS A 16 -11.93 1.15 -9.99
N ALA A 17 -12.55 2.34 -9.92
CA ALA A 17 -11.89 3.53 -9.40
C ALA A 17 -12.70 4.26 -8.32
N PHE A 18 -12.00 4.83 -7.34
CA PHE A 18 -12.56 5.68 -6.29
C PHE A 18 -11.86 7.03 -6.28
N TYR A 19 -12.63 8.11 -6.31
CA TYR A 19 -12.13 9.49 -6.33
C TYR A 19 -12.78 10.32 -5.24
N ARG A 20 -11.96 10.98 -4.41
CA ARG A 20 -12.43 11.85 -3.30
C ARG A 20 -13.35 11.14 -2.30
N CYS A 21 -13.03 9.90 -1.98
CA CYS A 21 -13.71 9.13 -0.94
C CYS A 21 -12.94 9.17 0.38
N SER A 22 -13.64 8.88 1.47
CA SER A 22 -13.03 8.64 2.78
C SER A 22 -13.35 7.22 3.25
N MET A 23 -12.32 6.41 3.47
CA MET A 23 -12.42 5.06 4.01
C MET A 23 -11.85 5.04 5.42
N ILE A 24 -12.72 4.93 6.43
CA ILE A 24 -12.35 5.13 7.83
C ILE A 24 -12.88 3.98 8.67
N ALA A 25 -11.98 3.21 9.28
CA ALA A 25 -12.30 2.25 10.32
C ALA A 25 -11.11 2.08 11.27
N TYR A 26 -10.87 0.85 11.72
CA TYR A 26 -9.75 0.46 12.58
C TYR A 26 -8.95 -0.65 11.88
N GLN A 27 -9.08 -1.88 12.35
CA GLN A 27 -8.43 -3.03 11.74
C GLN A 27 -9.13 -3.41 10.43
N ASP A 28 -8.34 -3.67 9.38
CA ASP A 28 -8.80 -4.13 8.06
C ASP A 28 -9.69 -3.11 7.31
N THR A 29 -9.41 -1.81 7.43
CA THR A 29 -10.29 -0.73 6.90
C THR A 29 -10.61 -0.86 5.40
N LEU A 30 -9.60 -0.93 4.54
CA LEU A 30 -9.72 -1.03 3.09
C LEU A 30 -9.21 -2.40 2.63
N TYR A 31 -10.13 -3.25 2.20
CA TYR A 31 -9.83 -4.56 1.63
C TYR A 31 -9.80 -4.49 0.10
N VAL A 32 -8.60 -4.28 -0.45
CA VAL A 32 -8.30 -4.41 -1.88
C VAL A 32 -8.19 -5.89 -2.25
N HIS A 33 -9.32 -6.58 -2.30
CA HIS A 33 -9.38 -8.05 -2.32
C HIS A 33 -8.71 -8.66 -3.56
N SER A 34 -9.12 -8.28 -4.77
CA SER A 34 -8.61 -8.85 -6.03
C SER A 34 -8.85 -7.92 -7.23
N LEU A 35 -8.26 -8.26 -8.38
CA LEU A 35 -8.42 -7.56 -9.68
C LEU A 35 -7.78 -6.15 -9.70
N CYS A 36 -8.03 -5.36 -10.75
CA CYS A 36 -7.39 -4.06 -10.94
C CYS A 36 -8.21 -2.92 -10.31
N GLN A 37 -7.54 -2.09 -9.51
CA GLN A 37 -8.20 -1.03 -8.72
C GLN A 37 -7.37 0.26 -8.71
N PHE A 38 -8.02 1.41 -8.85
CA PHE A 38 -7.39 2.73 -8.76
C PHE A 38 -8.06 3.61 -7.71
N ILE A 39 -7.32 4.04 -6.70
CA ILE A 39 -7.83 4.89 -5.62
C ILE A 39 -7.08 6.22 -5.68
N VAL A 40 -7.78 7.32 -5.92
CA VAL A 40 -7.14 8.62 -6.17
C VAL A 40 -7.75 9.75 -5.34
N SER A 41 -6.90 10.62 -4.79
CA SER A 41 -7.32 11.76 -3.96
C SER A 41 -8.26 11.35 -2.82
N CYS A 42 -8.02 10.20 -2.22
CA CYS A 42 -8.84 9.66 -1.12
C CYS A 42 -8.16 9.82 0.22
N TYR A 43 -8.97 9.82 1.28
CA TYR A 43 -8.51 9.78 2.67
C TYR A 43 -8.73 8.38 3.23
N ILE A 44 -7.67 7.75 3.76
CA ILE A 44 -7.73 6.39 4.32
C ILE A 44 -7.18 6.40 5.73
N ALA A 45 -7.96 5.93 6.70
CA ALA A 45 -7.52 5.90 8.10
C ALA A 45 -7.94 4.63 8.82
N GLY A 46 -6.99 4.03 9.54
CA GLY A 46 -7.20 2.80 10.30
C GLY A 46 -6.02 2.48 11.23
N THR A 47 -5.94 1.24 11.71
CA THR A 47 -4.94 0.84 12.71
C THR A 47 -4.06 -0.32 12.25
N ILE A 48 -4.58 -1.54 12.34
CA ILE A 48 -3.87 -2.77 11.96
C ILE A 48 -4.28 -3.14 10.55
N ASP A 49 -3.30 -3.42 9.69
CA ASP A 49 -3.46 -3.93 8.32
C ASP A 49 -4.54 -3.17 7.54
N PHE A 50 -4.60 -1.85 7.72
CA PHE A 50 -5.81 -1.11 7.35
C PHE A 50 -5.94 -0.83 5.85
N ILE A 51 -4.91 -1.13 5.06
CA ILE A 51 -4.98 -1.35 3.62
C ILE A 51 -4.44 -2.76 3.39
N PHE A 52 -5.27 -3.69 2.92
CA PHE A 52 -4.82 -5.08 2.77
C PHE A 52 -5.51 -5.80 1.63
N GLY A 53 -4.89 -6.89 1.17
CA GLY A 53 -5.46 -7.79 0.18
C GLY A 53 -4.45 -8.22 -0.88
N ASN A 54 -4.97 -8.69 -2.02
CA ASN A 54 -4.16 -9.27 -3.10
C ASN A 54 -4.51 -8.71 -4.49
N ALA A 55 -5.17 -7.54 -4.54
CA ALA A 55 -5.45 -6.83 -5.79
C ALA A 55 -4.20 -6.23 -6.43
N ALA A 56 -4.26 -5.99 -7.74
CA ALA A 56 -3.38 -5.03 -8.40
C ALA A 56 -3.98 -3.64 -8.17
N ALA A 57 -3.57 -2.98 -7.07
CA ALA A 57 -4.12 -1.71 -6.65
C ALA A 57 -3.08 -0.59 -6.70
N VAL A 58 -3.46 0.57 -7.24
CA VAL A 58 -2.67 1.81 -7.20
C VAL A 58 -3.42 2.85 -6.40
N LEU A 59 -2.79 3.36 -5.34
CA LEU A 59 -3.27 4.49 -4.54
C LEU A 59 -2.45 5.73 -4.93
N GLN A 60 -3.07 6.74 -5.51
CA GLN A 60 -2.39 7.95 -5.99
C GLN A 60 -2.93 9.21 -5.30
N ALA A 61 -2.03 10.11 -4.89
CA ALA A 61 -2.39 11.36 -4.24
C ALA A 61 -3.37 11.19 -3.05
N CYS A 62 -3.24 10.11 -2.29
CA CYS A 62 -4.10 9.81 -1.14
C CYS A 62 -3.43 10.23 0.17
N ASP A 63 -4.25 10.62 1.13
CA ASP A 63 -3.83 10.86 2.51
C ASP A 63 -4.06 9.59 3.33
N ILE A 64 -2.98 8.97 3.81
CA ILE A 64 -3.02 7.71 4.57
C ILE A 64 -2.62 7.97 6.02
N HIS A 65 -3.58 7.88 6.94
CA HIS A 65 -3.40 8.32 8.33
C HIS A 65 -3.62 7.15 9.32
N PRO A 66 -2.56 6.61 9.92
CA PRO A 66 -2.70 5.67 11.03
C PRO A 66 -3.40 6.36 12.22
N ARG A 67 -4.31 5.64 12.87
CA ARG A 67 -5.06 6.09 14.05
C ARG A 67 -4.46 5.48 15.31
N ARG A 68 -4.85 5.97 16.49
CA ARG A 68 -4.43 5.34 17.76
C ARG A 68 -5.05 3.94 17.88
N PRO A 69 -4.25 2.87 17.99
CA PRO A 69 -4.77 1.52 18.18
C PRO A 69 -5.11 1.26 19.66
N ASN A 70 -5.67 0.09 19.98
CA ASN A 70 -5.89 -0.30 21.37
C ASN A 70 -4.54 -0.50 22.10
N PRO A 71 -4.52 -0.50 23.45
CA PRO A 71 -3.31 -0.81 24.21
C PRO A 71 -2.64 -2.10 23.73
N SER A 72 -1.31 -2.08 23.66
CA SER A 72 -0.46 -3.19 23.20
C SER A 72 -0.60 -3.59 21.73
N GLN A 73 -1.44 -2.92 20.95
CA GLN A 73 -1.49 -3.06 19.50
C GLN A 73 -0.51 -2.08 18.82
N ARG A 74 -0.06 -2.45 17.62
CA ARG A 74 0.76 -1.61 16.75
C ARG A 74 -0.03 -1.27 15.49
N ASN A 75 0.35 -0.19 14.81
CA ASN A 75 -0.24 0.14 13.52
C ASN A 75 0.56 -0.51 12.40
N MET A 76 -0.16 -1.08 11.43
CA MET A 76 0.37 -1.61 10.20
C MET A 76 -0.43 -0.97 9.06
N ILE A 77 0.24 -0.16 8.23
CA ILE A 77 -0.43 0.61 7.18
C ILE A 77 -0.93 -0.31 6.07
N THR A 78 -0.02 -1.13 5.58
CA THR A 78 -0.30 -2.08 4.51
C THR A 78 0.13 -3.48 4.92
N ALA A 79 -0.70 -4.46 4.60
CA ALA A 79 -0.38 -5.87 4.73
C ALA A 79 -0.83 -6.59 3.47
N GLN A 80 0.06 -7.38 2.90
CA GLN A 80 -0.20 -8.02 1.62
C GLN A 80 -0.68 -9.46 1.86
N GLY A 81 -1.77 -9.83 1.20
CA GLY A 81 -2.42 -11.14 1.32
C GLY A 81 -2.01 -12.09 0.20
N ARG A 82 -0.70 -12.18 -0.12
CA ARG A 82 -0.19 -12.94 -1.27
C ARG A 82 -0.58 -14.40 -1.23
N ASP A 83 -0.86 -14.89 -2.42
CA ASP A 83 -0.86 -16.31 -2.75
C ASP A 83 0.45 -16.71 -3.46
N ASP A 84 1.21 -15.73 -4.00
CA ASP A 84 2.52 -15.93 -4.62
C ASP A 84 3.59 -15.05 -3.95
N PRO A 85 4.74 -15.62 -3.53
CA PRO A 85 5.80 -14.87 -2.85
C PRO A 85 6.40 -13.71 -3.66
N ASN A 86 6.29 -13.71 -4.99
CA ASN A 86 6.82 -12.69 -5.89
C ASN A 86 5.89 -11.48 -6.08
N GLN A 87 4.74 -11.43 -5.39
CA GLN A 87 3.84 -10.29 -5.49
C GLN A 87 4.38 -9.06 -4.75
N ASN A 88 4.28 -7.92 -5.42
CA ASN A 88 5.00 -6.70 -5.06
C ASN A 88 4.20 -5.81 -4.09
N THR A 89 4.91 -5.07 -3.23
CA THR A 89 4.38 -3.90 -2.55
C THR A 89 5.42 -2.79 -2.64
N VAL A 90 5.02 -1.63 -3.14
CA VAL A 90 5.94 -0.52 -3.41
C VAL A 90 5.36 0.76 -2.82
N VAL A 91 6.18 1.50 -2.08
CA VAL A 91 5.87 2.85 -1.61
C VAL A 91 6.81 3.81 -2.33
N MET A 92 6.26 4.65 -3.21
CA MET A 92 7.08 5.53 -4.05
C MET A 92 6.55 6.95 -4.08
N GLN A 93 7.47 7.91 -4.19
CA GLN A 93 7.18 9.35 -4.33
C GLN A 93 6.20 9.87 -3.28
N THR A 94 6.30 9.33 -2.08
CA THR A 94 5.39 9.60 -0.96
C THR A 94 6.12 10.41 0.10
N THR A 95 5.45 11.42 0.67
CA THR A 95 5.94 12.09 1.87
C THR A 95 5.56 11.27 3.10
N ILE A 96 6.57 10.82 3.84
CA ILE A 96 6.46 9.97 5.01
C ILE A 96 6.96 10.75 6.22
N ASN A 97 6.09 10.92 7.22
CA ASN A 97 6.43 11.52 8.50
C ASN A 97 7.04 10.49 9.48
N ASP A 98 7.52 10.98 10.62
CA ASP A 98 8.29 10.24 11.63
C ASP A 98 7.51 9.22 12.47
N ILE A 99 6.22 9.00 12.16
CA ILE A 99 5.42 7.93 12.76
C ILE A 99 5.83 6.54 12.25
N VAL A 100 6.43 6.45 11.05
CA VAL A 100 6.94 5.18 10.54
C VAL A 100 8.21 4.80 11.31
N ASN A 101 8.22 3.59 11.87
CA ASN A 101 9.40 3.06 12.55
C ASN A 101 10.58 2.99 11.56
N PRO A 102 11.84 3.32 11.97
CA PRO A 102 12.99 3.27 11.07
C PRO A 102 13.22 1.93 10.36
N ALA A 103 12.83 0.81 10.98
CA ALA A 103 12.85 -0.51 10.34
C ALA A 103 11.92 -0.60 9.11
N GLY A 104 10.86 0.22 9.06
CA GLY A 104 9.89 0.35 7.97
C GLY A 104 8.89 -0.79 7.88
N TRP A 105 9.39 -2.01 7.74
CA TRP A 105 8.60 -3.22 7.51
C TRP A 105 8.63 -4.14 8.72
N TYR A 106 7.60 -4.96 8.88
CA TYR A 106 7.43 -5.85 10.03
C TYR A 106 7.21 -7.31 9.60
N PRO A 107 7.89 -8.31 10.20
CA PRO A 107 7.73 -9.70 9.80
C PRO A 107 6.33 -10.20 10.17
N TRP A 108 5.75 -11.02 9.30
CA TRP A 108 4.45 -11.64 9.57
C TRP A 108 4.57 -12.76 10.62
N ASP A 109 5.43 -13.74 10.35
CA ASP A 109 5.68 -14.88 11.22
C ASP A 109 7.13 -15.36 11.06
N GLY A 110 7.97 -15.05 12.04
CA GLY A 110 9.40 -15.37 12.02
C GLY A 110 10.09 -14.94 10.72
N ASN A 111 10.68 -15.90 10.02
CA ASN A 111 11.41 -15.70 8.77
C ASN A 111 10.58 -15.96 7.50
N PHE A 112 9.25 -16.14 7.63
CA PHE A 112 8.39 -16.41 6.48
C PHE A 112 8.49 -15.30 5.42
N ALA A 113 8.73 -15.71 4.17
CA ALA A 113 8.80 -14.87 2.96
C ALA A 113 9.87 -13.76 2.96
N LEU A 114 10.70 -13.61 3.99
CA LEU A 114 11.67 -12.49 4.06
C LEU A 114 12.69 -12.51 2.90
N ASP A 115 12.97 -13.69 2.34
CA ASP A 115 13.91 -13.85 1.23
C ASP A 115 13.27 -13.72 -0.16
N THR A 116 11.94 -13.84 -0.24
CA THR A 116 11.23 -13.97 -1.51
C THR A 116 10.27 -12.82 -1.78
N LEU A 117 9.81 -12.12 -0.74
CA LEU A 117 8.95 -10.95 -0.87
C LEU A 117 9.59 -9.87 -1.75
N TYR A 118 8.77 -9.03 -2.35
CA TYR A 118 9.23 -7.83 -3.03
C TYR A 118 8.62 -6.61 -2.34
N TYR A 119 9.37 -6.03 -1.40
CA TYR A 119 9.04 -4.75 -0.78
C TYR A 119 10.02 -3.69 -1.23
N ALA A 120 9.50 -2.61 -1.79
CA ALA A 120 10.35 -1.57 -2.37
C ALA A 120 9.96 -0.15 -1.95
N GLU A 121 10.99 0.69 -1.87
CA GLU A 121 10.85 2.13 -1.68
C GLU A 121 11.55 2.89 -2.82
N TYR A 122 10.94 3.97 -3.30
CA TYR A 122 11.51 4.83 -4.35
C TYR A 122 11.19 6.30 -4.12
N ALA A 123 12.22 7.15 -4.04
CA ALA A 123 12.08 8.61 -4.01
C ALA A 123 11.07 9.15 -2.97
N ASN A 124 10.92 8.47 -1.83
CA ASN A 124 10.12 8.98 -0.72
C ASN A 124 10.84 10.14 -0.03
N THR A 125 10.07 11.06 0.56
CA THR A 125 10.60 12.26 1.24
C THR A 125 10.01 12.39 2.65
N GLY A 126 10.57 13.27 3.48
CA GLY A 126 10.09 13.50 4.85
C GLY A 126 10.85 12.67 5.90
N ALA A 127 10.55 12.95 7.17
CA ALA A 127 11.32 12.45 8.31
C ALA A 127 11.29 10.92 8.49
N GLY A 128 10.24 10.23 8.01
CA GLY A 128 10.13 8.77 8.06
C GLY A 128 10.66 8.06 6.83
N ALA A 129 11.11 8.80 5.80
CA ALA A 129 11.55 8.22 4.54
C ALA A 129 13.01 7.75 4.52
N ASP A 130 13.80 8.02 5.57
CA ASP A 130 15.18 7.53 5.64
C ASP A 130 15.22 6.00 5.65
N THR A 131 15.96 5.43 4.71
CA THR A 131 16.08 3.99 4.52
C THR A 131 17.32 3.38 5.20
N SER A 132 18.17 4.19 5.83
CA SER A 132 19.45 3.75 6.41
C SER A 132 19.32 2.67 7.50
N ASN A 133 18.17 2.63 8.18
CA ASN A 133 17.88 1.72 9.29
C ASN A 133 16.76 0.72 8.96
N ARG A 134 16.41 0.58 7.68
CA ARG A 134 15.39 -0.38 7.24
C ARG A 134 15.86 -1.82 7.49
N VAL A 135 14.89 -2.72 7.54
CA VAL A 135 15.14 -4.17 7.61
C VAL A 135 16.17 -4.63 6.56
N ASN A 136 16.96 -5.64 6.90
CA ASN A 136 18.01 -6.21 6.03
C ASN A 136 17.54 -7.45 5.25
N TRP A 137 16.23 -7.58 5.04
CA TRP A 137 15.65 -8.74 4.35
C TRP A 137 16.07 -8.76 2.89
N LYS A 138 16.41 -9.93 2.35
CA LYS A 138 16.76 -10.07 0.92
C LYS A 138 15.62 -9.62 -0.01
N GLY A 139 14.37 -9.73 0.44
CA GLY A 139 13.21 -9.25 -0.31
C GLY A 139 13.00 -7.74 -0.30
N TYR A 140 13.60 -7.01 0.66
CA TYR A 140 13.51 -5.55 0.74
C TYR A 140 14.55 -4.87 -0.14
N ARG A 141 14.19 -3.75 -0.78
CA ARG A 141 15.10 -2.99 -1.64
C ARG A 141 14.69 -1.52 -1.80
N VAL A 142 15.68 -0.65 -1.97
CA VAL A 142 15.48 0.70 -2.53
C VAL A 142 15.73 0.60 -4.02
N ILE A 143 14.74 0.94 -4.84
CA ILE A 143 14.79 0.69 -6.29
C ILE A 143 15.20 1.94 -7.07
N THR A 144 15.58 1.74 -8.32
CA THR A 144 15.89 2.79 -9.29
C THR A 144 14.63 3.33 -9.98
N ALA A 145 14.75 4.46 -10.69
CA ALA A 145 13.67 5.01 -11.51
C ALA A 145 13.19 4.02 -12.58
N SER A 146 14.12 3.33 -13.25
CA SER A 146 13.78 2.32 -14.26
C SER A 146 13.01 1.14 -13.69
N GLU A 147 13.32 0.72 -12.46
CA GLU A 147 12.55 -0.31 -11.77
C GLU A 147 11.20 0.23 -11.28
N ALA A 148 11.15 1.48 -10.82
CA ALA A 148 9.92 2.10 -10.33
C ALA A 148 8.87 2.31 -11.44
N GLN A 149 9.31 2.52 -12.68
CA GLN A 149 8.43 2.77 -13.83
C GLN A 149 7.36 1.69 -14.02
N GLN A 150 7.68 0.41 -13.72
CA GLN A 150 6.75 -0.71 -13.86
C GLN A 150 5.57 -0.66 -12.87
N PHE A 151 5.71 0.11 -11.78
CA PHE A 151 4.68 0.27 -10.73
C PHE A 151 3.80 1.51 -10.94
N THR A 152 4.01 2.25 -12.02
CA THR A 152 3.16 3.39 -12.39
C THR A 152 1.76 2.91 -12.78
N PHE A 153 0.78 3.80 -12.65
CA PHE A 153 -0.62 3.55 -13.01
C PHE A 153 -0.79 2.93 -14.41
N SER A 154 -0.10 3.49 -15.41
CA SER A 154 -0.15 3.00 -16.80
C SER A 154 0.37 1.58 -16.93
N GLN A 155 1.53 1.27 -16.33
CA GLN A 155 2.21 -0.02 -16.51
C GLN A 155 1.65 -1.13 -15.62
N PHE A 156 1.31 -0.83 -14.36
CA PHE A 156 0.96 -1.84 -13.38
C PHE A 156 -0.48 -2.36 -13.52
N ILE A 157 -1.42 -1.49 -13.91
CA ILE A 157 -2.86 -1.82 -14.01
C ILE A 157 -3.47 -1.49 -15.37
N ALA A 158 -2.63 -1.35 -16.40
CA ALA A 158 -3.03 -0.99 -17.76
C ALA A 158 -3.98 0.23 -17.81
N GLY A 159 -3.73 1.20 -16.94
CA GLY A 159 -4.67 2.25 -16.56
C GLY A 159 -5.24 3.08 -17.71
N ASP A 160 -4.42 3.31 -18.73
CA ASP A 160 -4.76 4.13 -19.90
C ASP A 160 -5.89 3.55 -20.73
N SER A 161 -6.11 2.24 -20.63
CA SER A 161 -7.14 1.53 -21.41
C SER A 161 -8.56 1.75 -20.87
N TRP A 162 -8.72 2.20 -19.63
CA TRP A 162 -10.04 2.21 -18.98
C TRP A 162 -10.33 3.48 -18.17
N LEU A 163 -9.37 4.02 -17.43
CA LEU A 163 -9.62 5.15 -16.54
C LEU A 163 -10.04 6.46 -17.26
N PRO A 164 -9.57 6.80 -18.48
CA PRO A 164 -10.02 8.02 -19.15
C PRO A 164 -11.54 8.15 -19.28
N SER A 165 -12.25 7.02 -19.38
CA SER A 165 -13.72 6.98 -19.44
C SER A 165 -14.42 7.44 -18.15
N THR A 166 -13.72 7.44 -17.01
CA THR A 166 -14.25 7.84 -15.70
C THR A 166 -14.24 9.35 -15.48
N GLY A 167 -13.38 10.09 -16.22
CA GLY A 167 -13.12 11.52 -15.99
C GLY A 167 -12.35 11.84 -14.69
N PHE A 168 -11.82 10.84 -13.98
CA PHE A 168 -11.05 11.04 -12.75
C PHE A 168 -9.62 11.50 -13.05
N PRO A 169 -8.99 12.28 -12.16
CA PRO A 169 -7.60 12.70 -12.35
C PRO A 169 -6.65 11.51 -12.16
N TYR A 170 -5.53 11.51 -12.88
CA TYR A 170 -4.44 10.56 -12.72
C TYR A 170 -3.12 11.14 -13.26
N THR A 171 -2.00 10.62 -12.76
CA THR A 171 -0.66 10.86 -13.28
C THR A 171 -0.18 9.61 -14.02
N LEU A 172 0.31 9.79 -15.25
CA LEU A 172 0.68 8.74 -16.20
C LEU A 172 1.96 7.98 -15.86
N GLY A 173 2.89 8.60 -15.13
CA GLY A 173 4.24 8.08 -14.89
C GLY A 173 4.79 8.45 -13.52
N LEU A 174 6.13 8.34 -13.41
CA LEU A 174 6.92 8.87 -12.29
C LEU A 174 6.98 10.40 -12.36
#